data_AF-A0A1H9GH40-F1
#
_entry.id   AF-A0A1H9GH40-F1
#
_cell.length_a   1.000
_cell.length_b   1.000
_cell.length_c   1.000
_cell.angle_alpha   90.00
_cell.angle_beta   90.00
_cell.angle_gamma   90.00
#
_symmetry.space_group_name_H-M   'P 1'
#
loop_
_entity.id
_entity.type
_entity.pdbx_description
1 polymer ?
#
loop_
_entity_poly.entity_id
_entity_poly.type
_entity_poly.pdbx_seq_one_letter_code
_entity_poly.pdbx_strand_id
1 'polypeptide(L)'
;MFFVAKEGTASSFRGIQEVIEKDGLFSSFYSDRGSHYWHTPEAGGKVDKHNLTQFGQAMKRLGIETIAAYSPQARGRSERMFRTHQERLPKELALADIIDMSAANQYLKEVYMTAFNAEFMQPAGVEGSAFVPWIGGQLEDYLCERHERIVSHDNCVSFNNIKLQIPADQHRCHYVKAKVTVLYVIWMID
;
A
#
# COMPACT_ATOMS: atom_id res chain seq x y z
N MET A 1 -7.61 -9.31 0.23
CA MET A 1 -6.82 -9.89 1.35
C MET A 1 -5.84 -10.88 0.76
N PHE A 2 -4.59 -10.85 1.20
CA PHE A 2 -3.55 -11.78 0.75
C PHE A 2 -2.48 -11.92 1.86
N PHE A 3 -1.83 -13.08 1.91
CA PHE A 3 -0.64 -13.37 2.69
C PHE A 3 0.61 -12.82 2.00
N VAL A 4 1.54 -12.35 2.83
CA VAL A 4 2.89 -11.96 2.45
C VAL A 4 3.87 -12.45 3.52
N ALA A 5 5.13 -12.63 3.13
CA ALA A 5 6.18 -13.03 4.07
C ALA A 5 6.38 -11.99 5.20
N LYS A 6 6.25 -10.70 4.87
CA LYS A 6 6.35 -9.60 5.84
C LYS A 6 5.52 -8.40 5.41
N GLU A 7 4.82 -7.79 6.36
CA GLU A 7 4.14 -6.51 6.14
C GLU A 7 5.17 -5.38 5.98
N GLY A 8 4.91 -4.46 5.06
CA GLY A 8 5.66 -3.21 4.95
C GLY A 8 4.96 -2.25 4.01
N THR A 9 5.67 -1.19 3.59
CA THR A 9 5.23 -0.25 2.54
C THR A 9 4.69 -1.02 1.33
N ALA A 10 5.31 -2.18 1.09
CA ALA A 10 5.13 -2.91 -0.11
C ALA A 10 3.74 -3.52 -0.29
N SER A 11 3.46 -4.48 0.57
CA SER A 11 2.16 -5.09 0.72
C SER A 11 1.06 -4.05 1.00
N SER A 12 1.38 -2.96 1.69
CA SER A 12 0.42 -1.89 1.94
C SER A 12 -0.03 -1.20 0.64
N PHE A 13 0.91 -0.83 -0.24
CA PHE A 13 0.58 -0.24 -1.53
C PHE A 13 -0.20 -1.19 -2.42
N ARG A 14 0.17 -2.48 -2.49
CA ARG A 14 -0.64 -3.48 -3.20
C ARG A 14 -2.07 -3.54 -2.64
N GLY A 15 -2.24 -3.49 -1.32
CA GLY A 15 -3.56 -3.44 -0.69
C GLY A 15 -4.37 -2.22 -1.10
N ILE A 16 -3.75 -1.03 -1.18
CA ILE A 16 -4.41 0.18 -1.66
C ILE A 16 -4.78 0.05 -3.14
N GLN A 17 -3.87 -0.47 -3.97
CA GLN A 17 -4.10 -0.68 -5.40
C GLN A 17 -5.32 -1.58 -5.64
N GLU A 18 -5.37 -2.75 -5.01
CA GLU A 18 -6.48 -3.71 -5.15
C GLU A 18 -7.83 -3.09 -4.75
N VAL A 19 -7.86 -2.21 -3.75
CA VAL A 19 -9.09 -1.50 -3.35
C VAL A 19 -9.47 -0.43 -4.38
N ILE A 20 -8.51 0.38 -4.85
CA ILE A 20 -8.82 1.45 -5.80
C ILE A 20 -9.28 0.90 -7.15
N GLU A 21 -8.65 -0.17 -7.63
CA GLU A 21 -9.03 -0.82 -8.89
C GLU A 21 -10.41 -1.45 -8.83
N LYS A 22 -10.78 -2.00 -7.67
CA LYS A 22 -12.05 -2.72 -7.49
C LYS A 22 -13.21 -1.78 -7.17
N ASP A 23 -13.03 -0.89 -6.21
CA ASP A 23 -14.11 -0.13 -5.58
C ASP A 23 -13.99 1.39 -5.81
N GLY A 24 -12.81 1.87 -6.18
CA GLY A 24 -12.50 3.29 -6.43
C GLY A 24 -11.67 3.95 -5.35
N LEU A 25 -11.45 5.25 -5.48
CA LEU A 25 -10.69 6.06 -4.52
C LEU A 25 -11.54 6.35 -3.27
N PHE A 26 -10.96 6.10 -2.09
CA PHE A 26 -11.57 6.40 -0.79
C PHE A 26 -10.92 7.61 -0.12
N SER A 27 -11.59 8.21 0.85
CA SER A 27 -11.15 9.49 1.45
C SER A 27 -10.10 9.36 2.55
N SER A 28 -10.12 8.28 3.33
CA SER A 28 -9.26 8.16 4.52
C SER A 28 -8.79 6.74 4.82
N PHE A 29 -7.56 6.64 5.31
CA PHE A 29 -6.90 5.39 5.70
C PHE A 29 -6.54 5.43 7.18
N TYR A 30 -7.12 4.51 7.95
CA TYR A 30 -6.79 4.36 9.37
C TYR A 30 -5.74 3.26 9.53
N SER A 31 -4.60 3.61 10.13
CA SER A 31 -3.52 2.66 10.39
C SER A 31 -3.07 2.72 11.84
N ASP A 32 -2.35 1.69 12.27
CA ASP A 32 -1.55 1.81 13.48
C ASP A 32 -0.31 2.67 13.23
N ARG A 33 0.53 2.81 14.26
CA ARG A 33 1.77 3.61 14.22
C ARG A 33 2.97 2.80 13.72
N GLY A 34 2.74 1.77 12.90
CA GLY A 34 3.81 1.01 12.25
C GLY A 34 4.77 1.90 11.47
N SER A 35 6.05 1.56 11.45
CA SER A 35 7.12 2.42 10.93
C SER A 35 7.04 2.65 9.41
N HIS A 36 6.37 1.77 8.66
CA HIS A 36 6.10 1.99 7.24
C HIS A 36 4.98 3.01 7.00
N TYR A 37 4.02 3.14 7.92
CA TYR A 37 2.94 4.12 7.84
C TYR A 37 3.34 5.48 8.41
N TRP A 38 4.11 5.50 9.50
CA TRP A 38 4.43 6.71 10.25
C TRP A 38 5.89 6.78 10.68
N HIS A 39 6.48 7.96 10.51
CA HIS A 39 7.71 8.30 11.22
C HIS A 39 7.35 8.66 12.67
N THR A 40 8.01 8.02 13.63
CA THR A 40 7.84 8.31 15.06
C THR A 40 9.21 8.65 15.65
N PRO A 41 9.52 9.94 15.87
CA PRO A 41 10.86 10.36 16.31
C PRO A 41 11.29 9.77 17.67
N GLU A 42 10.33 9.61 18.58
CA GLU A 42 10.54 9.08 19.93
C GLU A 42 9.65 7.86 20.16
N ALA A 43 10.21 6.78 20.70
CA ALA A 43 9.45 5.57 20.96
C ALA A 43 8.24 5.86 21.88
N GLY A 44 7.04 5.50 21.42
CA GLY A 44 5.79 5.79 22.12
C GLY A 44 5.23 7.21 21.92
N GLY A 45 6.00 8.13 21.34
CA GLY A 45 5.64 9.52 21.06
C GLY A 45 4.59 9.71 19.96
N LYS A 46 4.29 10.97 19.63
CA LYS A 46 3.35 11.30 18.55
C LYS A 46 3.97 10.99 17.18
N VAL A 47 3.13 10.56 16.23
CA VAL A 47 3.58 10.42 14.84
C VAL A 47 3.91 11.79 14.27
N ASP A 48 4.95 11.84 13.45
CA ASP A 48 5.33 13.02 12.70
C ASP A 48 4.45 13.12 11.45
N LYS A 49 3.62 14.16 11.39
CA LYS A 49 2.73 14.43 10.25
C LYS A 49 3.40 15.26 9.15
N HIS A 50 4.60 15.76 9.39
CA HIS A 50 5.36 16.58 8.44
C HIS A 50 6.39 15.73 7.69
N ASN A 51 7.13 14.87 8.41
CA ASN A 51 8.07 13.93 7.81
C ASN A 51 7.36 12.62 7.41
N LEU A 52 6.75 12.64 6.23
CA LEU A 52 5.98 11.51 5.73
C LEU A 52 6.89 10.36 5.24
N THR A 53 6.53 9.13 5.60
CA THR A 53 7.10 7.92 5.00
C THR A 53 6.76 7.83 3.51
N GLN A 54 7.39 6.91 2.77
CA GLN A 54 7.01 6.65 1.38
C GLN A 54 5.51 6.37 1.24
N PHE A 55 4.94 5.61 2.20
CA PHE A 55 3.50 5.36 2.24
C PHE A 55 2.69 6.64 2.43
N GLY A 56 3.02 7.45 3.46
CA GLY A 56 2.33 8.71 3.71
C GLY A 56 2.42 9.68 2.53
N GLN A 57 3.57 9.73 1.84
CA GLN A 57 3.74 10.54 0.63
C GLN A 57 2.86 10.07 -0.52
N ALA A 58 2.67 8.76 -0.70
CA ALA A 58 1.76 8.21 -1.70
C ALA A 58 0.29 8.54 -1.39
N MET A 59 -0.15 8.34 -0.14
CA MET A 59 -1.52 8.65 0.27
C MET A 59 -1.83 10.14 0.09
N LYS A 60 -0.89 11.02 0.45
CA LYS A 60 -1.03 12.46 0.22
C LYS A 60 -1.20 12.81 -1.26
N ARG A 61 -0.46 12.16 -2.17
CA ARG A 61 -0.59 12.37 -3.63
C ARG A 61 -1.93 11.88 -4.18
N LEU A 62 -2.47 10.80 -3.60
CA LEU A 62 -3.79 10.27 -3.94
C LEU A 62 -4.94 11.07 -3.32
N GLY A 63 -4.66 12.04 -2.43
CA GLY A 63 -5.68 12.78 -1.71
C GLY A 63 -6.34 11.97 -0.58
N ILE A 64 -5.72 10.88 -0.14
CA ILE A 64 -6.20 10.02 0.94
C ILE A 64 -5.65 10.54 2.27
N GLU A 65 -6.54 10.87 3.22
CA GLU A 65 -6.16 11.28 4.57
C GLU A 65 -5.69 10.09 5.39
N THR A 66 -4.44 10.09 5.87
CA THR A 66 -3.95 9.07 6.78
C THR A 66 -4.21 9.46 8.24
N ILE A 67 -4.77 8.52 9.01
CA ILE A 67 -5.16 8.74 10.41
C ILE A 67 -4.49 7.67 11.28
N ALA A 68 -3.60 8.12 12.17
CA ALA A 68 -2.95 7.25 13.15
C ALA A 68 -3.93 6.89 14.27
N ALA A 69 -4.13 5.59 14.49
CA ALA A 69 -4.92 5.10 15.62
C ALA A 69 -4.11 5.21 16.93
N TYR A 70 -4.56 6.08 17.83
CA TYR A 70 -3.96 6.29 19.16
C TYR A 70 -4.68 5.53 20.28
N SER A 71 -5.85 4.96 20.02
CA SER A 71 -6.65 4.28 21.04
C SER A 71 -7.15 2.92 20.58
N PRO A 72 -7.33 1.96 21.51
CA PRO A 72 -8.00 0.71 21.23
C PRO A 72 -9.42 0.91 20.66
N GLN A 73 -10.10 2.00 21.02
CA GLN A 73 -11.44 2.32 20.49
C GLN A 73 -11.39 2.69 19.01
N ALA A 74 -10.35 3.41 18.56
CA ALA A 74 -10.12 3.70 17.14
C ALA A 74 -9.75 2.42 16.35
N ARG A 75 -9.23 1.40 17.04
CA ARG A 75 -8.79 0.13 16.45
C ARG A 75 -9.79 -1.02 16.64
N GLY A 76 -10.77 -0.88 17.53
CA GLY A 76 -11.54 -2.00 18.06
C GLY A 76 -12.46 -2.70 17.07
N ARG A 77 -12.90 -2.02 16.00
CA ARG A 77 -13.67 -2.67 14.92
C ARG A 77 -12.77 -3.54 14.05
N SER A 78 -11.63 -3.01 13.60
CA SER A 78 -10.69 -3.75 12.77
C SER A 78 -10.02 -4.88 13.56
N GLU A 79 -9.66 -4.66 14.83
CA GLU A 79 -9.11 -5.70 15.72
C GLU A 79 -10.04 -6.90 15.91
N ARG A 80 -11.34 -6.67 16.09
CA ARG A 80 -12.31 -7.77 16.21
C ARG A 80 -12.34 -8.61 14.94
N MET A 81 -12.43 -7.96 13.78
CA MET A 81 -12.42 -8.64 12.48
C MET A 81 -11.10 -9.39 12.25
N PHE A 82 -9.95 -8.75 12.54
CA PHE A 82 -8.63 -9.37 12.42
C PHE A 82 -8.47 -10.60 13.31
N ARG A 83 -8.97 -10.55 14.55
CA ARG A 83 -8.97 -11.73 15.43
C ARG A 83 -9.79 -12.87 14.87
N THR A 84 -10.98 -12.59 14.31
CA THR A 84 -11.78 -13.63 13.64
C THR A 84 -11.02 -14.26 12.48
N HIS A 85 -10.34 -13.47 11.65
CA HIS A 85 -9.48 -14.00 10.59
C HIS A 85 -8.33 -14.85 11.14
N GLN A 86 -7.60 -14.36 12.14
CA GLN A 86 -6.46 -15.06 12.75
C GLN A 86 -6.85 -16.38 13.41
N GLU A 87 -8.06 -16.49 13.97
CA GLU A 87 -8.54 -17.73 14.58
C GLU A 87 -9.06 -18.75 13.56
N ARG A 88 -9.69 -18.29 12.47
CA ARG A 88 -10.28 -19.18 11.45
C ARG A 88 -9.29 -19.61 10.38
N LEU A 89 -8.52 -18.69 9.82
CA LEU A 89 -7.67 -18.96 8.65
C LEU A 89 -6.73 -20.15 8.84
N PRO A 90 -5.99 -20.29 9.96
CA PRO A 90 -5.13 -21.45 10.15
C PRO A 90 -5.88 -22.79 10.12
N LYS A 91 -7.12 -22.82 10.63
CA LYS A 91 -7.96 -24.04 10.66
C LYS A 91 -8.55 -24.34 9.30
N GLU A 92 -9.01 -23.32 8.58
CA GLU A 92 -9.56 -23.44 7.23
C GLU A 92 -8.48 -23.91 6.23
N LEU A 93 -7.27 -23.34 6.32
CA LEU A 93 -6.13 -23.77 5.49
C LEU A 93 -5.71 -25.21 5.81
N ALA A 94 -5.67 -25.58 7.09
CA ALA A 94 -5.37 -26.96 7.50
C ALA A 94 -6.45 -27.95 7.03
N LEU A 95 -7.73 -27.57 7.06
CA LEU A 95 -8.83 -28.40 6.57
C LEU A 95 -8.77 -28.61 5.05
N ALA A 96 -8.25 -27.63 4.32
CA ALA A 96 -8.05 -27.68 2.87
C ALA A 96 -6.69 -28.28 2.46
N ASP A 97 -5.91 -28.82 3.40
CA ASP A 97 -4.55 -29.35 3.18
C ASP A 97 -3.58 -28.36 2.49
N ILE A 98 -3.76 -27.06 2.74
CA ILE A 98 -2.95 -25.99 2.14
C ILE A 98 -1.72 -25.72 2.99
N ILE A 99 -0.53 -25.89 2.40
CA ILE A 99 0.76 -25.74 3.08
C ILE A 99 1.69 -24.67 2.50
N ASP A 100 1.33 -24.08 1.36
CA ASP A 100 2.12 -23.04 0.71
C ASP A 100 1.34 -21.73 0.54
N MET A 101 2.08 -20.62 0.45
CA MET A 101 1.50 -19.27 0.43
C MET A 101 0.75 -18.97 -0.87
N SER A 102 1.14 -19.58 -2.00
CA SER A 102 0.49 -19.36 -3.29
C SER A 102 -0.92 -19.96 -3.26
N ALA A 103 -1.03 -21.23 -2.87
CA ALA A 103 -2.30 -21.91 -2.67
C ALA A 103 -3.16 -21.21 -1.61
N ALA A 104 -2.56 -20.75 -0.51
CA ALA A 104 -3.28 -20.00 0.52
C ALA A 104 -3.87 -18.69 -0.03
N ASN A 105 -3.12 -17.94 -0.84
CA ASN A 105 -3.60 -16.71 -1.49
C ASN A 105 -4.72 -16.98 -2.50
N GLN A 106 -4.63 -18.08 -3.25
CA GLN A 106 -5.70 -18.50 -4.14
C GLN A 106 -6.96 -18.86 -3.36
N TYR A 107 -6.84 -19.67 -2.31
CA TYR A 107 -7.94 -20.04 -1.42
C TYR A 107 -8.61 -18.83 -0.77
N LEU A 108 -7.82 -17.83 -0.34
CA LEU A 108 -8.35 -16.57 0.18
C LEU A 108 -9.29 -15.89 -0.81
N LYS A 109 -8.88 -15.82 -2.08
CA LYS A 109 -9.59 -15.12 -3.14
C LYS A 109 -10.83 -15.88 -3.61
N GLU A 110 -10.72 -17.19 -3.80
CA GLU A 110 -11.75 -17.99 -4.45
C GLU A 110 -12.80 -18.53 -3.49
N VAL A 111 -12.40 -18.83 -2.24
CA VAL A 111 -13.26 -19.55 -1.29
C VAL A 111 -13.51 -18.71 -0.04
N TYR A 112 -12.45 -18.40 0.70
CA TYR A 112 -12.57 -17.86 2.05
C TYR A 112 -13.30 -16.53 2.09
N MET A 113 -12.97 -15.58 1.18
CA MET A 113 -13.58 -14.25 1.25
C MET A 113 -15.06 -14.24 0.90
N THR A 114 -15.47 -15.09 -0.04
CA THR A 114 -16.89 -15.27 -0.37
C THR A 114 -17.65 -15.85 0.83
N ALA A 115 -17.14 -16.92 1.43
CA ALA A 115 -17.76 -17.56 2.59
C ALA A 115 -17.80 -16.62 3.82
N PHE A 116 -16.70 -15.94 4.10
CA PHE A 116 -16.59 -15.00 5.22
C PHE A 116 -17.57 -13.83 5.07
N ASN A 117 -17.67 -13.24 3.87
CA ASN A 117 -18.60 -12.15 3.63
C ASN A 117 -20.06 -12.63 3.70
N ALA A 118 -20.37 -13.84 3.22
CA ALA A 118 -21.72 -14.40 3.36
C ALA A 118 -22.14 -14.59 4.83
N GLU A 119 -21.19 -14.90 5.71
CA GLU A 119 -21.46 -15.14 7.13
C GLU A 119 -21.48 -13.86 7.98
N PHE A 120 -20.57 -12.92 7.74
CA PHE A 120 -20.34 -11.78 8.64
C PHE A 120 -20.66 -10.41 8.06
N MET A 121 -20.76 -10.27 6.73
CA MET A 121 -21.00 -8.95 6.14
C MET A 121 -22.37 -8.45 6.57
N GLN A 122 -22.39 -7.20 7.06
CA GLN A 122 -23.63 -6.49 7.35
C GLN A 122 -23.88 -5.48 6.25
N PRO A 123 -25.14 -5.28 5.83
CA PRO A 123 -25.47 -4.24 4.86
C PRO A 123 -25.06 -2.86 5.40
N ALA A 124 -24.67 -1.97 4.49
CA ALA A 124 -24.41 -0.59 4.86
C ALA A 124 -25.68 0.06 5.44
N GLY A 125 -25.52 0.85 6.51
CA GLY A 125 -26.66 1.56 7.11
C GLY A 125 -27.20 2.72 6.26
N VAL A 126 -26.47 3.10 5.20
CA VAL A 126 -26.84 4.16 4.26
C VAL A 126 -26.56 3.65 2.84
N GLU A 127 -27.50 3.89 1.92
CA GLU A 127 -27.32 3.59 0.50
C GLU A 127 -26.33 4.55 -0.18
N GLY A 128 -25.55 4.02 -1.11
CA GLY A 128 -24.54 4.77 -1.86
C GLY A 128 -23.13 4.24 -1.65
N SER A 129 -22.17 4.89 -2.29
CA SER A 129 -20.74 4.56 -2.16
C SER A 129 -19.98 5.75 -1.57
N ALA A 130 -19.10 5.46 -0.62
CA ALA A 130 -18.12 6.43 -0.14
C ALA A 130 -16.88 6.53 -1.06
N PHE A 131 -16.82 5.68 -2.09
CA PHE A 131 -15.75 5.69 -3.08
C PHE A 131 -16.11 6.55 -4.28
N VAL A 132 -15.10 7.16 -4.89
CA VAL A 132 -15.21 7.87 -6.17
C VAL A 132 -14.44 7.13 -7.26
N PRO A 133 -14.90 7.15 -8.53
CA PRO A 133 -14.15 6.52 -9.62
C PRO A 133 -12.73 7.05 -9.73
N TRP A 134 -11.75 6.15 -9.89
CA TRP A 134 -10.37 6.54 -10.16
C TRP A 134 -10.20 7.00 -11.61
N ILE A 135 -9.73 8.23 -11.78
CA ILE A 135 -9.48 8.85 -13.09
C ILE A 135 -8.05 9.39 -13.24
N GLY A 136 -7.17 9.10 -12.27
CA GLY A 136 -5.84 9.68 -12.17
C GLY A 136 -4.74 8.96 -12.96
N GLY A 137 -5.08 8.03 -13.86
CA GLY A 137 -4.11 7.31 -14.69
C GLY A 137 -3.54 6.06 -14.02
N GLN A 138 -2.25 5.77 -14.25
CA GLN A 138 -1.59 4.58 -13.73
C GLN A 138 -1.37 4.72 -12.21
N LEU A 139 -1.85 3.76 -11.42
CA LEU A 139 -1.74 3.83 -9.96
C LEU A 139 -0.29 3.69 -9.48
N GLU A 140 0.55 3.02 -10.25
CA GLU A 140 1.97 2.79 -10.01
C GLU A 140 2.76 4.11 -9.93
N ASP A 141 2.29 5.16 -10.61
CA ASP A 141 2.86 6.50 -10.51
C ASP A 141 2.64 7.14 -9.13
N TYR A 142 1.66 6.64 -8.38
CA TYR A 142 1.30 7.09 -7.04
C TYR A 142 1.82 6.12 -5.97
N LEU A 143 1.55 4.83 -6.15
CA LEU A 143 1.84 3.73 -5.24
C LEU A 143 3.25 3.17 -5.47
N CYS A 144 4.24 4.07 -5.44
CA CYS A 144 5.65 3.76 -5.57
C CYS A 144 6.48 4.55 -4.57
N GLU A 145 7.69 4.05 -4.30
CA GLU A 145 8.69 4.84 -3.62
C GLU A 145 9.27 5.88 -4.57
N ARG A 146 9.39 7.11 -4.07
CA ARG A 146 10.00 8.21 -4.81
C ARG A 146 11.36 8.56 -4.22
N HIS A 147 12.36 8.58 -5.09
CA HIS A 147 13.76 8.82 -4.71
C HIS A 147 14.32 9.98 -5.52
N GLU A 148 14.53 11.14 -4.88
CA GLU A 148 15.19 12.28 -5.54
C GLU A 148 16.66 11.93 -5.83
N ARG A 149 17.10 12.16 -7.06
CA ARG A 149 18.47 11.93 -7.52
C ARG A 149 18.93 13.11 -8.39
N ILE A 150 20.24 13.25 -8.50
CA ILE A 150 20.87 14.23 -9.38
C ILE A 150 21.50 13.47 -10.54
N VAL A 151 21.23 13.94 -11.76
CA VAL A 151 21.77 13.33 -12.98
C VAL A 151 23.26 13.61 -13.10
N SER A 152 24.02 12.56 -13.38
CA SER A 152 25.47 12.57 -13.59
C SER A 152 25.86 13.18 -14.94
N HIS A 153 27.15 13.43 -15.15
CA HIS A 153 27.67 14.06 -16.38
C HIS A 153 27.47 13.21 -17.65
N ASP A 154 27.25 11.91 -17.49
CA ASP A 154 26.93 10.95 -18.55
C ASP A 154 25.41 10.78 -18.78
N ASN A 155 24.61 11.74 -18.28
CA ASN A 155 23.15 11.73 -18.41
C ASN A 155 22.48 10.49 -17.78
N CYS A 156 23.11 9.91 -16.76
CA CYS A 156 22.63 8.76 -16.02
C CYS A 156 22.24 9.10 -14.57
N VAL A 157 21.42 8.23 -13.98
CA VAL A 157 21.11 8.21 -12.55
C VAL A 157 21.54 6.87 -11.95
N SER A 158 22.34 6.90 -10.88
CA SER A 158 22.66 5.71 -10.10
C SER A 158 21.60 5.48 -9.03
N PHE A 159 21.04 4.27 -8.98
CA PHE A 159 20.00 3.89 -8.02
C PHE A 159 20.09 2.38 -7.76
N ASN A 160 20.05 1.92 -6.50
CA ASN A 160 20.09 0.49 -6.14
C ASN A 160 21.10 -0.35 -6.94
N ASN A 161 22.36 0.09 -6.99
CA ASN A 161 23.46 -0.56 -7.74
C ASN A 161 23.26 -0.71 -9.25
N ILE A 162 22.21 -0.12 -9.82
CA ILE A 162 21.99 -0.03 -11.26
C ILE A 162 22.20 1.41 -11.74
N LYS A 163 22.52 1.55 -13.03
CA LYS A 163 22.66 2.84 -13.70
C LYS A 163 21.54 2.98 -14.73
N LEU A 164 20.68 3.97 -14.52
CA LEU A 164 19.55 4.29 -15.38
C LEU A 164 19.95 5.40 -16.34
N GLN A 165 20.00 5.10 -17.64
CA GLN A 165 20.27 6.08 -18.68
C GLN A 165 18.99 6.89 -18.98
N ILE A 166 19.08 8.21 -18.96
CA ILE A 166 17.98 9.06 -19.41
C ILE A 166 18.05 9.17 -20.95
N PRO A 167 16.96 8.86 -21.67
CA PRO A 167 16.92 8.98 -23.12
C PRO A 167 17.05 10.44 -23.57
N ALA A 168 17.47 10.63 -24.83
CA ALA A 168 17.52 11.95 -25.42
C ALA A 168 16.11 12.55 -25.51
N ASP A 169 16.01 13.85 -25.29
CA ASP A 169 14.77 14.61 -25.31
C ASP A 169 14.84 15.70 -26.39
N GLN A 170 13.75 15.93 -27.10
CA GLN A 170 13.71 16.92 -28.19
C GLN A 170 13.79 18.37 -27.69
N HIS A 171 13.34 18.62 -26.46
CA HIS A 171 13.27 19.93 -25.84
C HIS A 171 14.44 20.20 -24.89
N ARG A 172 15.19 19.17 -24.50
CA ARG A 172 16.35 19.30 -23.62
C ARG A 172 17.54 18.45 -24.08
N CYS A 173 18.62 19.14 -24.46
CA CYS A 173 19.85 18.50 -24.96
C CYS A 173 20.49 17.54 -23.96
N HIS A 174 20.46 17.86 -22.65
CA HIS A 174 20.91 16.95 -21.58
C HIS A 174 20.30 17.29 -20.21
N TYR A 175 20.28 16.31 -19.32
CA TYR A 175 19.77 16.43 -17.95
C TYR A 175 20.86 16.56 -16.90
N VAL A 176 22.14 16.67 -17.27
CA VAL A 176 23.28 16.84 -16.34
C VAL A 176 22.95 17.87 -15.24
N LYS A 177 23.17 17.48 -13.97
CA LYS A 177 22.87 18.24 -12.74
C LYS A 177 21.38 18.55 -12.49
N ALA A 178 20.46 18.09 -13.33
CA ALA A 178 19.04 18.19 -13.05
C ALA A 178 18.68 17.31 -11.84
N LYS A 179 17.73 17.79 -11.04
CA LYS A 179 17.03 16.96 -10.07
C LYS A 179 15.96 16.16 -10.80
N VAL A 180 15.95 14.87 -10.56
CA VAL A 180 14.97 13.93 -11.11
C VAL A 180 14.47 13.03 -9.99
N THR A 181 13.30 12.44 -10.18
CA THR A 181 12.74 11.46 -9.24
C THR A 181 12.73 10.09 -9.89
N VAL A 182 13.39 9.13 -9.25
CA VAL A 182 13.25 7.72 -9.61
C VAL A 182 11.99 7.19 -8.94
N LEU A 183 11.08 6.63 -9.74
CA LEU A 183 9.92 5.90 -9.25
C LEU A 183 10.30 4.42 -9.13
N TYR A 184 10.19 3.87 -7.92
CA TYR A 184 10.53 2.48 -7.64
C TYR A 184 9.28 1.72 -7.20
N VAL A 185 8.78 0.85 -8.08
CA VAL A 185 7.58 0.03 -7.87
C VAL A 185 8.03 -1.35 -7.40
N ILE A 186 7.81 -1.64 -6.13
CA ILE A 186 8.46 -2.77 -5.44
C ILE A 186 7.84 -4.14 -5.79
N TRP A 187 6.55 -4.25 -6.14
CA TRP A 187 5.89 -5.55 -6.45
C TRP A 187 6.04 -6.02 -7.90
N MET A 188 6.67 -5.24 -8.76
CA MET A 188 6.88 -5.64 -10.17
C MET A 188 8.19 -6.42 -10.39
N ILE A 189 8.94 -6.71 -9.33
CA ILE A 189 10.32 -7.25 -9.41
C ILE A 189 10.40 -8.70 -8.90
N ASP A 190 9.32 -9.26 -8.35
CA ASP A 190 9.22 -10.67 -7.94
C ASP A 190 8.41 -11.50 -8.95
#